data_AF-A0AAV6JDV9-F1
#
_entry.id   AF-A0AAV6JDV9-F1
#
_cell.length_a   1.000
_cell.length_b   1.000
_cell.length_c   1.000
_cell.angle_alpha   90.00
_cell.angle_beta   90.00
_cell.angle_gamma   90.00
#
_symmetry.space_group_name_H-M   'P 1'
#
loop_
_entity.id
_entity.type
_entity.pdbx_description
1 polymer ?
#
loop_
_entity_poly.entity_id
_entity_poly.type
_entity_poly.pdbx_seq_one_letter_code
_entity_poly.pdbx_strand_id
1 'polypeptide(L)'
;MKVLMDCQRLSFNWNKCFCQSLRTLPIQIVGGQRDIQCRVSYSRAELVLSRRKNVPQFIICEAEIITLEWVFNVRSSHTAIKCSMKSYKLSELTQAQVNSLKARPRIDFSSIFNLVNPIVDDVRCRGDAAVKDYTTKFDKVELEKIIENVSELPDPEVAYLFILDHPLLDSVVREAFDVAYDNIYAFHAAQKSAEISVENMKGVKCKRVSRGIPSVGLYVPGGTAVLPSTALMLAVEVLYCAKRAGVTHILKAGGAQVAISAMAWGTASCPKVEKIFGPGNQYVTAAKMILQNSEAMVSIDMPAGPSEVLVIADKQANPVHIASDLLSQAEHGPDSQVVLVIAGEGVDIRAIEEEINKQCNNLPRREYASKALDHSFTVFARDMVEAISFSNLYAPEHLIINVQDAEKWEGFIENAGSVFLGQWTPESVGDYASGTNHVLPTYGYARMYSGVSLDSFLKYITFQSLTEEGLMNLGPHVATMAEVEGLEAHKRAVTLRLQDIQANQISQRT
;
A
#
# COMPACT_ATOMS: atom_id res chain seq x y z
N MET A 1 2.62 13.93 33.12
CA MET A 1 2.86 14.85 34.25
C MET A 1 1.70 15.86 34.27
N LYS A 2 0.73 15.71 35.18
CA LYS A 2 -0.44 16.59 35.33
C LYS A 2 -0.02 17.83 36.13
N VAL A 3 -0.26 19.03 35.61
CA VAL A 3 -0.12 20.29 36.36
C VAL A 3 -1.53 20.78 36.70
N LEU A 4 -1.88 20.72 37.98
CA LEU A 4 -2.99 21.45 38.59
C LEU A 4 -2.52 22.89 38.82
N MET A 5 -3.30 23.89 38.40
CA MET A 5 -3.10 25.28 38.82
C MET A 5 -4.41 25.84 39.38
N ASP A 6 -4.33 26.28 40.64
CA ASP A 6 -5.36 26.96 41.42
C ASP A 6 -5.83 28.27 40.78
N CYS A 7 -7.14 28.46 40.66
CA CYS A 7 -7.75 29.74 40.30
C CYS A 7 -7.73 30.70 41.50
N GLN A 8 -6.79 31.65 41.54
CA GLN A 8 -6.89 32.82 42.40
C GLN A 8 -7.94 33.82 41.85
N ARG A 9 -8.86 34.25 42.73
CA ARG A 9 -9.90 35.26 42.49
C ARG A 9 -9.26 36.62 42.14
N LEU A 10 -9.56 37.15 40.95
CA LEU A 10 -9.29 38.55 40.60
C LEU A 10 -10.58 39.38 40.66
N SER A 11 -10.59 40.44 41.47
CA SER A 11 -11.62 41.46 41.50
C SER A 11 -11.38 42.51 40.42
N PHE A 12 -12.39 42.86 39.62
CA PHE A 12 -12.30 43.91 38.60
C PHE A 12 -13.32 45.02 38.84
N ASN A 13 -12.87 46.28 38.72
CA ASN A 13 -13.68 47.50 38.77
C ASN A 13 -13.93 47.97 37.32
N TRP A 14 -15.16 47.88 36.82
CA TRP A 14 -15.49 48.13 35.40
C TRP A 14 -16.17 49.49 35.22
N ASN A 15 -15.43 50.47 34.73
CA ASN A 15 -15.98 51.68 34.11
C ASN A 15 -15.34 51.87 32.72
N LYS A 16 -15.91 51.20 31.71
CA LYS A 16 -16.00 51.58 30.28
C LYS A 16 -16.30 50.34 29.42
N CYS A 17 -17.32 50.45 28.58
CA CYS A 17 -17.69 49.48 27.57
C CYS A 17 -16.74 49.52 26.34
N PHE A 18 -16.72 48.38 25.64
CA PHE A 18 -16.24 48.09 24.27
C PHE A 18 -14.78 47.68 24.00
N CYS A 19 -14.72 46.57 23.24
CA CYS A 19 -13.65 46.02 22.39
C CYS A 19 -12.60 45.04 22.97
N GLN A 20 -12.46 43.91 22.24
CA GLN A 20 -11.55 42.77 22.42
C GLN A 20 -10.19 43.15 23.03
N SER A 21 -9.83 42.55 24.18
CA SER A 21 -8.46 42.67 24.71
C SER A 21 -7.68 41.37 24.46
N LEU A 22 -6.64 41.43 23.62
CA LEU A 22 -5.57 40.44 23.59
C LEU A 22 -4.72 40.60 24.86
N ARG A 23 -4.47 39.53 25.60
CA ARG A 23 -3.51 39.52 26.73
C ARG A 23 -2.42 38.49 26.46
N THR A 24 -1.16 38.94 26.55
CA THR A 24 0.04 38.10 26.61
C THR A 24 0.33 37.75 28.07
N LEU A 25 0.50 36.46 28.37
CA LEU A 25 0.98 35.98 29.67
C LEU A 25 2.38 35.36 29.47
N PRO A 26 3.42 35.83 30.17
CA PRO A 26 4.72 35.19 30.10
C PRO A 26 4.74 33.94 31.00
N ILE A 27 5.04 32.77 30.42
CA ILE A 27 5.34 31.54 31.17
C ILE A 27 6.79 31.17 30.88
N GLN A 28 7.62 31.08 31.92
CA GLN A 28 8.99 30.57 31.80
C GLN A 28 8.97 29.04 31.87
N ILE A 29 9.28 28.37 30.76
CA ILE A 29 9.53 26.92 30.70
C ILE A 29 11.05 26.75 30.54
N VAL A 30 11.65 25.85 31.33
CA VAL A 30 13.08 25.53 31.24
C VAL A 30 13.37 24.93 29.87
N GLY A 31 13.96 25.73 28.98
CA GLY A 31 14.26 25.36 27.59
C GLY A 31 13.65 26.30 26.54
N GLY A 32 14.11 27.55 26.49
CA GLY A 32 13.80 28.53 25.44
C GLY A 32 12.57 29.42 25.72
N GLN A 33 12.72 30.74 25.56
CA GLN A 33 11.61 31.71 25.62
C GLN A 33 10.59 31.42 24.51
N ARG A 34 9.30 31.25 24.87
CA ARG A 34 8.17 31.22 23.92
C ARG A 34 7.10 32.20 24.40
N ASP A 35 6.67 33.11 23.53
CA ASP A 35 5.51 33.97 23.78
C ASP A 35 4.22 33.22 23.42
N ILE A 36 3.31 33.09 24.37
CA ILE A 36 1.98 32.49 24.18
C ILE A 36 0.95 33.62 24.16
N GLN A 37 0.18 33.73 23.08
CA GLN A 37 -0.99 34.62 23.00
C GLN A 37 -2.26 33.80 23.14
N CYS A 38 -3.12 34.18 24.09
CA CYS A 38 -4.43 33.59 24.27
C CYS A 38 -5.51 34.60 23.83
N ARG A 39 -6.42 34.16 22.95
CA ARG A 39 -7.56 34.98 22.48
C ARG A 39 -8.83 34.41 23.08
N VAL A 40 -9.56 35.22 23.85
CA VAL A 40 -10.80 34.83 24.52
C VAL A 40 -11.96 35.62 23.91
N SER A 41 -13.00 34.92 23.45
CA SER A 41 -14.22 35.49 22.87
C SER A 41 -15.43 35.12 23.73
N TYR A 42 -16.36 36.06 23.93
CA TYR A 42 -17.59 35.88 24.72
C TYR A 42 -18.82 36.22 23.88
N SER A 43 -19.95 35.50 24.04
CA SER A 43 -21.23 35.87 23.42
C SER A 43 -22.36 36.04 24.46
N ARG A 44 -22.94 37.25 24.52
CA ARG A 44 -24.20 37.67 25.19
C ARG A 44 -24.33 37.41 26.71
N ALA A 45 -24.74 38.44 27.46
CA ALA A 45 -25.09 38.34 28.87
C ALA A 45 -26.61 38.54 29.06
N GLU A 46 -27.29 37.62 29.75
CA GLU A 46 -28.67 37.80 30.23
C GLU A 46 -28.68 38.13 31.73
N LEU A 47 -29.56 39.06 32.12
CA LEU A 47 -29.66 39.63 33.46
C LEU A 47 -30.86 39.01 34.19
N VAL A 48 -30.61 38.12 35.16
CA VAL A 48 -31.66 37.52 36.01
C VAL A 48 -31.72 38.24 37.36
N LEU A 49 -32.80 38.98 37.63
CA LEU A 49 -33.04 39.68 38.90
C LEU A 49 -33.90 38.84 39.85
N SER A 50 -33.31 38.33 40.94
CA SER A 50 -34.01 37.68 42.05
C SER A 50 -34.32 38.69 43.17
N ARG A 51 -35.60 38.87 43.52
CA ARG A 51 -36.06 39.78 44.60
C ARG A 51 -36.08 39.07 45.96
N ARG A 52 -35.15 39.40 46.87
CA ARG A 52 -35.35 39.31 48.34
C ARG A 52 -34.66 40.48 49.06
N LYS A 53 -35.32 41.01 50.09
CA LYS A 53 -34.96 42.22 50.84
C LYS A 53 -33.81 41.95 51.84
N ASN A 54 -32.89 42.91 51.96
CA ASN A 54 -31.84 43.11 52.99
C ASN A 54 -30.55 42.25 52.96
N VAL A 55 -29.84 42.22 51.81
CA VAL A 55 -28.40 41.86 51.71
C VAL A 55 -27.78 42.69 50.56
N PRO A 56 -26.51 43.17 50.62
CA PRO A 56 -25.86 43.88 49.51
C PRO A 56 -25.87 43.04 48.22
N GLN A 57 -26.25 43.68 47.11
CA GLN A 57 -26.39 43.05 45.78
C GLN A 57 -25.02 42.60 45.25
N PHE A 58 -24.84 41.30 45.02
CA PHE A 58 -23.78 40.78 44.15
C PHE A 58 -24.38 40.52 42.77
N ILE A 59 -23.80 41.13 41.75
CA ILE A 59 -24.10 40.81 40.34
C ILE A 59 -23.26 39.56 40.00
N ILE A 60 -23.92 38.44 39.78
CA ILE A 60 -23.28 37.24 39.23
C ILE A 60 -23.53 37.27 37.73
N CYS A 61 -22.48 37.50 36.94
CA CYS A 61 -22.50 37.21 35.51
C CYS A 61 -21.91 35.80 35.34
N GLU A 62 -22.73 34.84 34.92
CA GLU A 62 -22.21 33.61 34.31
C GLU A 62 -21.83 33.94 32.86
N ALA A 63 -20.60 33.62 32.47
CA ALA A 63 -20.13 33.72 31.09
C ALA A 63 -19.62 32.35 30.67
N GLU A 64 -20.28 31.73 29.70
CA GLU A 64 -19.79 30.50 29.07
C GLU A 64 -18.60 30.82 28.15
N ILE A 65 -17.49 30.10 28.35
CA ILE A 65 -16.32 30.13 27.46
C ILE A 65 -16.63 29.18 26.31
N ILE A 66 -16.84 29.72 25.11
CA ILE A 66 -17.26 28.91 23.95
C ILE A 66 -16.06 28.32 23.19
N THR A 67 -14.89 28.96 23.19
CA THR A 67 -13.69 28.44 22.50
C THR A 67 -12.38 29.00 23.07
N LEU A 68 -11.38 28.12 23.28
CA LEU A 68 -9.97 28.48 23.55
C LEU A 68 -9.14 28.15 22.30
N GLU A 69 -8.82 29.15 21.48
CA GLU A 69 -7.89 28.98 20.35
C GLU A 69 -6.46 29.29 20.80
N TRP A 70 -5.61 28.27 20.75
CA TRP A 70 -4.17 28.41 20.92
C TRP A 70 -3.53 28.73 19.57
N VAL A 71 -3.21 30.00 19.32
CA VAL A 71 -2.42 30.38 18.15
C VAL A 71 -0.96 30.12 18.44
N PHE A 72 -0.47 28.94 18.08
CA PHE A 72 0.96 28.65 18.07
C PHE A 72 1.61 29.36 16.89
N ASN A 73 2.10 30.57 17.12
CA ASN A 73 2.92 31.26 16.14
C ASN A 73 4.33 30.65 16.16
N VAL A 74 4.46 29.46 15.57
CA VAL A 74 5.76 28.83 15.33
C VAL A 74 6.43 29.61 14.20
N ARG A 75 7.20 30.64 14.55
CA ARG A 75 8.25 31.13 13.66
C ARG A 75 9.35 30.08 13.61
N SER A 76 9.10 29.02 12.85
CA SER A 76 10.17 28.12 12.46
C SER A 76 11.04 28.88 11.47
N SER A 77 12.30 29.11 11.80
CA SER A 77 13.35 29.36 10.82
C SER A 77 13.52 28.09 9.97
N HIS A 78 12.59 27.84 9.06
CA HIS A 78 12.72 26.77 8.07
C HIS A 78 13.61 27.32 6.96
N THR A 79 14.88 26.94 6.99
CA THR A 79 15.72 26.95 5.78
C THR A 79 14.98 26.17 4.71
N ALA A 80 14.57 26.85 3.64
CA ALA A 80 13.90 26.22 2.50
C ALA A 80 14.79 25.10 1.96
N ILE A 81 14.23 23.89 1.85
CA ILE A 81 14.95 22.75 1.28
C ILE A 81 14.88 22.93 -0.24
N LYS A 82 16.06 23.05 -0.87
CA LYS A 82 16.15 23.09 -2.32
C LYS A 82 16.01 21.67 -2.84
N CYS A 83 14.90 21.41 -3.51
CA CYS A 83 14.60 20.14 -4.16
C CYS A 83 14.90 20.31 -5.66
N SER A 84 15.82 19.51 -6.20
CA SER A 84 16.13 19.53 -7.63
C SER A 84 16.44 18.12 -8.12
N MET A 85 15.83 17.73 -9.23
CA MET A 85 16.11 16.46 -9.88
C MET A 85 17.26 16.60 -10.88
N LYS A 86 17.97 15.51 -11.16
CA LYS A 86 18.96 15.47 -12.24
C LYS A 86 18.26 15.43 -13.59
N SER A 87 18.84 16.06 -14.60
CA SER A 87 18.23 16.16 -15.93
C SER A 87 19.12 15.52 -17.00
N TYR A 88 18.53 14.70 -17.87
CA TYR A 88 19.23 13.92 -18.88
C TYR A 88 18.51 13.98 -20.23
N LYS A 89 19.26 14.17 -21.32
CA LYS A 89 18.70 14.12 -22.68
C LYS A 89 19.04 12.80 -23.36
N LEU A 90 18.02 12.03 -23.79
CA LEU A 90 18.25 10.68 -24.33
C LEU A 90 19.17 10.67 -25.55
N SER A 91 19.07 11.69 -26.41
CA SER A 91 19.92 11.82 -27.60
C SER A 91 21.41 12.02 -27.29
N GLU A 92 21.76 12.44 -26.07
CA GLU A 92 23.14 12.73 -25.65
C GLU A 92 23.75 11.58 -24.83
N LEU A 93 22.95 10.56 -24.50
CA LEU A 93 23.39 9.44 -23.68
C LEU A 93 23.83 8.26 -24.55
N THR A 94 24.90 7.60 -24.10
CA THR A 94 25.28 6.29 -24.62
C THR A 94 24.32 5.21 -24.14
N GLN A 95 24.26 4.08 -24.85
CA GLN A 95 23.43 2.95 -24.44
C GLN A 95 23.76 2.45 -23.01
N ALA A 96 25.03 2.50 -22.62
CA ALA A 96 25.46 2.13 -21.27
C ALA A 96 24.89 3.08 -20.21
N GLN A 97 24.85 4.38 -20.48
CA GLN A 97 24.26 5.38 -19.58
C GLN A 97 22.74 5.22 -19.51
N VAL A 98 22.05 5.02 -20.63
CA VAL A 98 20.61 4.73 -20.65
C VAL A 98 20.30 3.48 -19.82
N ASN A 99 21.11 2.43 -19.98
CA ASN A 99 20.98 1.20 -19.20
C ASN A 99 21.27 1.40 -17.71
N SER A 100 22.05 2.41 -17.32
CA SER A 100 22.30 2.74 -15.91
C SER A 100 21.13 3.47 -15.26
N LEU A 101 20.33 4.22 -16.03
CA LEU A 101 19.15 4.94 -15.53
C LEU A 101 18.04 3.99 -15.04
N LYS A 102 18.07 2.70 -15.43
CA LYS A 102 17.15 1.69 -14.89
C LYS A 102 17.48 1.28 -13.45
N ALA A 103 18.64 1.66 -12.92
CA ALA A 103 19.07 1.27 -11.59
C ALA A 103 18.30 2.06 -10.53
N ARG A 104 17.79 1.34 -9.52
CA ARG A 104 17.07 1.90 -8.39
C ARG A 104 18.00 2.12 -7.20
N PRO A 105 17.70 3.09 -6.31
CA PRO A 105 18.44 3.28 -5.07
C PRO A 105 18.10 2.15 -4.09
N ARG A 106 18.73 0.98 -4.25
CA ARG A 106 18.53 -0.17 -3.35
C ARG A 106 19.87 -0.72 -2.85
N ILE A 107 19.83 -1.24 -1.63
CA ILE A 107 20.91 -2.07 -1.09
C ILE A 107 20.87 -3.41 -1.85
N ASP A 108 22.05 -3.98 -2.11
CA ASP A 108 22.14 -5.30 -2.74
C ASP A 108 21.46 -6.38 -1.89
N PHE A 109 20.72 -7.28 -2.55
CA PHE A 109 19.88 -8.28 -1.86
C PHE A 109 20.72 -9.18 -0.96
N SER A 110 21.94 -9.55 -1.36
CA SER A 110 22.79 -10.45 -0.55
C SER A 110 23.12 -9.86 0.82
N SER A 111 23.33 -8.54 0.87
CA SER A 111 23.63 -7.82 2.11
C SER A 111 22.42 -7.79 3.04
N ILE A 112 21.23 -7.57 2.48
CA ILE A 112 19.97 -7.58 3.25
C ILE A 112 19.65 -9.00 3.73
N PHE A 113 19.90 -10.02 2.91
CA PHE A 113 19.65 -11.42 3.28
C PHE A 113 20.47 -11.83 4.51
N ASN A 114 21.72 -11.39 4.63
CA ASN A 114 22.55 -11.65 5.81
C ASN A 114 21.98 -11.02 7.10
N LEU A 115 21.24 -9.92 6.99
CA LEU A 115 20.55 -9.29 8.12
C LEU A 115 19.22 -9.99 8.47
N VAL A 116 18.53 -10.51 7.46
CA VAL A 116 17.17 -11.07 7.60
C VAL A 116 17.18 -12.56 7.95
N ASN A 117 18.09 -13.36 7.37
CA ASN A 117 18.17 -14.81 7.60
C ASN A 117 18.22 -15.19 9.09
N PRO A 118 19.06 -14.56 9.94
CA PRO A 118 19.09 -14.90 11.36
C PRO A 118 17.74 -14.70 12.06
N ILE A 119 16.98 -13.68 11.65
CA ILE A 119 15.66 -13.39 12.22
C ILE A 119 14.63 -14.43 11.74
N VAL A 120 14.69 -14.81 10.46
CA VAL A 120 13.81 -15.83 9.88
C VAL A 120 14.01 -17.17 10.59
N ASP A 121 15.26 -17.60 10.75
CA ASP A 121 15.61 -18.86 11.41
C ASP A 121 15.28 -18.85 12.91
N ASP A 122 15.44 -17.72 13.58
CA ASP A 122 15.12 -17.58 15.00
C ASP A 122 13.62 -17.72 15.26
N VAL A 123 12.76 -17.16 14.39
CA VAL A 123 11.31 -17.35 14.46
C VAL A 123 10.92 -18.80 14.17
N ARG A 124 11.59 -19.46 13.22
CA ARG A 124 11.38 -20.89 12.96
C ARG A 124 11.69 -21.75 14.19
N CYS A 125 12.76 -21.43 14.92
CA CYS A 125 13.21 -22.20 16.07
C CYS A 125 12.41 -21.91 17.35
N ARG A 126 12.07 -20.65 17.62
CA ARG A 126 11.47 -20.21 18.89
C ARG A 126 10.00 -19.81 18.81
N GLY A 127 9.42 -19.75 17.61
CA GLY A 127 8.02 -19.39 17.39
C GLY A 127 7.63 -18.05 18.04
N ASP A 128 6.52 -18.03 18.77
CA ASP A 128 5.93 -16.84 19.40
C ASP A 128 6.91 -16.06 20.29
N ALA A 129 7.85 -16.74 20.95
CA ALA A 129 8.81 -16.10 21.83
C ALA A 129 9.74 -15.16 21.03
N ALA A 130 10.25 -15.62 19.89
CA ALA A 130 11.04 -14.76 19.00
C ALA A 130 10.20 -13.59 18.47
N VAL A 131 8.95 -13.85 18.09
CA VAL A 131 8.04 -12.80 17.60
C VAL A 131 7.88 -11.67 18.62
N LYS A 132 7.63 -12.02 19.88
CA LYS A 132 7.51 -11.06 20.99
C LYS A 132 8.81 -10.28 21.22
N ASP A 133 9.95 -10.98 21.28
CA ASP A 133 11.26 -10.34 21.51
C ASP A 133 11.59 -9.31 20.42
N TYR A 134 11.39 -9.66 19.16
CA TYR A 134 11.65 -8.74 18.06
C TYR A 134 10.64 -7.60 17.99
N THR A 135 9.38 -7.84 18.37
CA THR A 135 8.37 -6.78 18.50
C THR A 135 8.80 -5.75 19.54
N THR A 136 9.25 -6.19 20.71
CA THR A 136 9.80 -5.30 21.74
C THR A 136 11.07 -4.60 21.24
N LYS A 137 11.93 -5.30 20.49
CA LYS A 137 13.20 -4.75 20.00
C LYS A 137 13.00 -3.63 18.97
N PHE A 138 12.17 -3.85 17.96
CA PHE A 138 12.00 -2.93 16.83
C PHE A 138 10.92 -1.89 17.09
N ASP A 139 9.76 -2.31 17.60
CA ASP A 139 8.58 -1.46 17.69
C ASP A 139 8.38 -0.91 19.11
N LYS A 140 9.18 -1.37 20.08
CA LYS A 140 9.15 -0.93 21.49
C LYS A 140 7.82 -1.20 22.19
N VAL A 141 7.12 -2.25 21.76
CA VAL A 141 5.84 -2.69 22.34
C VAL A 141 5.99 -4.10 22.88
N GLU A 142 5.56 -4.31 24.12
CA GLU A 142 5.42 -5.63 24.72
C GLU A 142 3.99 -6.14 24.53
N LEU A 143 3.85 -7.35 23.97
CA LEU A 143 2.55 -7.97 23.69
C LEU A 143 2.40 -9.30 24.43
N GLU A 144 1.30 -9.46 25.17
CA GLU A 144 0.93 -10.75 25.74
C GLU A 144 0.35 -11.70 24.68
N LYS A 145 -0.52 -11.19 23.81
CA LYS A 145 -1.19 -11.93 22.73
C LYS A 145 -0.81 -11.32 21.38
N ILE A 146 -0.19 -12.14 20.53
CA ILE A 146 0.29 -11.71 19.19
C ILE A 146 -0.72 -11.98 18.08
N ILE A 147 -1.66 -12.91 18.28
CA ILE A 147 -2.70 -13.25 17.29
C ILE A 147 -4.07 -12.99 17.89
N GLU A 148 -4.91 -12.28 17.16
CA GLU A 148 -6.33 -12.10 17.50
C GLU A 148 -7.21 -12.79 16.47
N ASN A 149 -8.29 -13.41 16.92
CA ASN A 149 -9.36 -13.84 16.04
C ASN A 149 -10.27 -12.64 15.74
N VAL A 150 -10.45 -12.33 14.47
CA VAL A 150 -11.20 -11.14 14.04
C VAL A 150 -12.68 -11.23 14.41
N SER A 151 -13.24 -12.44 14.53
CA SER A 151 -14.62 -12.61 14.98
C SER A 151 -14.84 -12.27 16.46
N GLU A 152 -13.78 -12.35 17.28
CA GLU A 152 -13.83 -12.04 18.71
C GLU A 152 -13.60 -10.55 19.00
N LEU A 153 -13.02 -9.82 18.04
CA LEU A 153 -12.77 -8.39 18.19
C LEU A 153 -14.08 -7.60 18.12
N PRO A 154 -14.23 -6.53 18.92
CA PRO A 154 -15.41 -5.68 18.89
C PRO A 154 -15.58 -5.08 17.51
N ASP A 155 -16.83 -4.94 17.07
CA ASP A 155 -17.13 -4.29 15.81
C ASP A 155 -16.79 -2.80 15.91
N PRO A 156 -15.85 -2.26 15.12
CA PRO A 156 -15.54 -0.83 15.12
C PRO A 156 -16.75 0.05 14.75
N GLU A 157 -17.80 -0.50 14.13
CA GLU A 157 -19.06 0.21 13.89
C GLU A 157 -19.85 0.48 15.18
N VAL A 158 -19.75 -0.43 16.16
CA VAL A 158 -20.55 -0.40 17.41
C VAL A 158 -19.68 -0.09 18.63
N ALA A 159 -18.36 -0.21 18.49
CA ALA A 159 -17.42 0.11 19.54
C ALA A 159 -17.47 1.61 19.81
N TYR A 160 -18.11 1.95 20.92
CA TYR A 160 -18.10 3.30 21.47
C TYR A 160 -16.95 3.39 22.45
N LEU A 161 -16.05 4.34 22.27
CA LEU A 161 -15.13 4.69 23.36
C LEU A 161 -15.97 5.44 24.39
N PHE A 162 -16.31 4.79 25.52
CA PHE A 162 -17.04 5.40 26.65
C PHE A 162 -16.44 6.74 27.13
N ILE A 163 -15.21 7.05 26.74
CA ILE A 163 -14.43 8.21 27.15
C ILE A 163 -14.63 9.42 26.21
N LEU A 164 -15.08 9.24 24.96
CA LEU A 164 -15.05 10.33 23.95
C LEU A 164 -16.42 10.71 23.33
N ASP A 165 -17.51 10.03 23.70
CA ASP A 165 -18.87 10.30 23.20
C ASP A 165 -18.96 10.47 21.66
N HIS A 166 -18.10 9.76 20.94
CA HIS A 166 -17.97 9.80 19.48
C HIS A 166 -17.68 8.38 18.98
N PRO A 167 -18.22 7.97 17.81
CA PRO A 167 -17.88 6.68 17.20
C PRO A 167 -16.36 6.55 16.99
N LEU A 168 -15.84 5.32 17.13
CA LEU A 168 -14.43 4.99 16.94
C LEU A 168 -13.93 5.29 15.52
N LEU A 169 -14.85 5.34 14.54
CA LEU A 169 -14.60 5.73 13.16
C LEU A 169 -15.58 6.83 12.75
N ASP A 170 -15.09 7.94 12.20
CA ASP A 170 -15.96 8.99 11.68
C ASP A 170 -16.79 8.47 10.48
N SER A 171 -18.05 8.89 10.42
CA SER A 171 -19.00 8.53 9.38
C SER A 171 -18.50 8.85 7.97
N VAL A 172 -17.79 9.98 7.80
CA VAL A 172 -17.20 10.41 6.52
C VAL A 172 -16.04 9.49 6.12
N VAL A 173 -15.20 9.12 7.08
CA VAL A 173 -14.08 8.19 6.87
C VAL A 173 -14.59 6.80 6.49
N ARG A 174 -15.63 6.33 7.18
CA ARG A 174 -16.32 5.08 6.86
C ARG A 174 -16.85 5.09 5.43
N GLU A 175 -17.61 6.11 5.05
CA GLU A 175 -18.15 6.23 3.69
C GLU A 175 -17.05 6.20 2.62
N ALA A 176 -15.91 6.84 2.87
CA ALA A 176 -14.77 6.79 1.95
C ALA A 176 -14.18 5.38 1.78
N PHE A 177 -14.01 4.63 2.88
CA PHE A 177 -13.55 3.23 2.80
C PHE A 177 -14.60 2.30 2.20
N ASP A 178 -15.89 2.61 2.36
CA ASP A 178 -16.98 1.86 1.76
C ASP A 178 -16.97 1.99 0.24
N VAL A 179 -16.84 3.23 -0.26
CA VAL A 179 -16.69 3.51 -1.70
C VAL A 179 -15.45 2.80 -2.27
N ALA A 180 -14.31 2.88 -1.56
CA ALA A 180 -13.10 2.17 -1.96
C ALA A 180 -13.32 0.66 -2.04
N TYR A 181 -13.93 0.06 -1.01
CA TYR A 181 -14.24 -1.37 -0.98
C TYR A 181 -15.14 -1.78 -2.15
N ASP A 182 -16.21 -1.02 -2.40
CA ASP A 182 -17.20 -1.35 -3.43
C ASP A 182 -16.59 -1.31 -4.83
N ASN A 183 -15.76 -0.30 -5.12
CA ASN A 183 -15.03 -0.18 -6.39
C ASN A 183 -13.98 -1.28 -6.57
N ILE A 184 -13.19 -1.57 -5.53
CA ILE A 184 -12.17 -2.65 -5.55
C ILE A 184 -12.85 -4.00 -5.74
N TYR A 185 -13.93 -4.26 -5.01
CA TYR A 185 -14.70 -5.50 -5.12
C TYR A 185 -15.27 -5.66 -6.53
N ALA A 186 -15.89 -4.61 -7.08
CA ALA A 186 -16.46 -4.64 -8.43
C ALA A 186 -15.38 -4.96 -9.49
N PHE A 187 -14.22 -4.31 -9.43
CA PHE A 187 -13.13 -4.53 -10.37
C PHE A 187 -12.56 -5.96 -10.29
N HIS A 188 -12.30 -6.48 -9.09
CA HIS A 188 -11.74 -7.82 -8.93
C HIS A 188 -12.79 -8.93 -9.16
N ALA A 189 -14.05 -8.70 -8.83
CA ALA A 189 -15.13 -9.64 -9.12
C ALA A 189 -15.35 -9.83 -10.63
N ALA A 190 -15.14 -8.77 -11.43
CA ALA A 190 -15.21 -8.82 -12.89
C ALA A 190 -14.13 -9.71 -13.53
N GLN A 191 -13.02 -9.98 -12.83
CA GLN A 191 -11.92 -10.84 -13.32
C GLN A 191 -12.26 -12.34 -13.28
N LYS A 192 -13.41 -12.74 -12.69
CA LYS A 192 -13.84 -14.14 -12.63
C LYS A 192 -14.02 -14.72 -14.03
N SER A 193 -13.07 -15.54 -14.45
CA SER A 193 -13.14 -16.25 -15.72
C SER A 193 -14.13 -17.41 -15.67
N ALA A 194 -14.90 -17.59 -16.74
CA ALA A 194 -15.72 -18.79 -16.92
C ALA A 194 -14.83 -20.05 -17.02
N GLU A 195 -15.36 -21.19 -16.58
CA GLU A 195 -14.64 -22.46 -16.71
C GLU A 195 -14.39 -22.79 -18.19
N ILE A 196 -13.13 -23.03 -18.54
CA ILE A 196 -12.74 -23.37 -19.91
C ILE A 196 -12.91 -24.88 -20.07
N SER A 197 -13.69 -25.30 -21.08
CA SER A 197 -13.75 -26.70 -21.53
C SER A 197 -13.51 -26.77 -23.03
N VAL A 198 -12.58 -27.64 -23.43
CA VAL A 198 -12.13 -27.80 -24.81
C VAL A 198 -12.18 -29.27 -25.19
N GLU A 199 -12.78 -29.56 -26.34
CA GLU A 199 -12.79 -30.88 -26.98
C GLU A 199 -12.34 -30.72 -28.42
N ASN A 200 -11.04 -30.84 -28.67
CA ASN A 200 -10.48 -30.68 -30.01
C ASN A 200 -10.56 -31.98 -30.83
N MET A 201 -10.38 -33.12 -30.16
CA MET A 201 -10.64 -34.44 -30.71
C MET A 201 -11.87 -35.00 -30.01
N LYS A 202 -12.77 -35.58 -30.80
CA LYS A 202 -13.98 -36.22 -30.26
C LYS A 202 -13.58 -37.28 -29.22
N GLY A 203 -14.19 -37.17 -28.04
CA GLY A 203 -13.93 -38.05 -26.92
C GLY A 203 -12.73 -37.67 -26.05
N VAL A 204 -12.04 -36.56 -26.32
CA VAL A 204 -10.90 -36.05 -25.53
C VAL A 204 -11.24 -34.67 -24.96
N LYS A 205 -11.73 -34.64 -23.72
CA LYS A 205 -12.16 -33.42 -23.05
C LYS A 205 -11.11 -32.93 -22.09
N CYS A 206 -10.73 -31.66 -22.24
CA CYS A 206 -9.86 -30.94 -21.32
C CYS A 206 -10.65 -29.80 -20.66
N LYS A 207 -10.41 -29.55 -19.37
CA LYS A 207 -11.05 -28.48 -18.61
C LYS A 207 -10.02 -27.78 -17.72
N ARG A 208 -10.16 -26.47 -17.53
CA ARG A 208 -9.40 -25.69 -16.53
C ARG A 208 -10.35 -25.12 -15.49
N VAL A 209 -10.07 -25.39 -14.22
CA VAL A 209 -10.94 -25.01 -13.10
C VAL A 209 -10.14 -24.27 -12.04
N SER A 210 -10.67 -23.15 -11.54
CA SER A 210 -10.05 -22.37 -10.47
C SER A 210 -10.38 -22.93 -9.08
N ARG A 211 -9.40 -22.88 -8.18
CA ARG A 211 -9.53 -23.20 -6.75
C ARG A 211 -8.77 -22.17 -5.92
N GLY A 212 -9.38 -21.68 -4.85
CA GLY A 212 -8.69 -20.78 -3.90
C GLY A 212 -7.46 -21.44 -3.28
N ILE A 213 -6.46 -20.62 -2.97
CA ILE A 213 -5.38 -21.01 -2.07
C ILE A 213 -5.98 -21.09 -0.65
N PRO A 214 -5.95 -22.27 0.01
CA PRO A 214 -6.58 -22.49 1.31
C PRO A 214 -6.19 -21.49 2.41
N SER A 215 -4.92 -21.09 2.47
CA SER A 215 -4.42 -20.17 3.51
C SER A 215 -3.47 -19.12 2.93
N VAL A 216 -3.77 -17.85 3.15
CA VAL A 216 -2.99 -16.71 2.67
C VAL A 216 -2.65 -15.75 3.80
N GLY A 217 -1.43 -15.21 3.78
CA GLY A 217 -0.96 -14.20 4.72
C GLY A 217 -0.92 -12.84 4.03
N LEU A 218 -1.48 -11.82 4.66
CA LEU A 218 -1.48 -10.45 4.12
C LEU A 218 -0.64 -9.57 5.04
N TYR A 219 0.45 -9.03 4.52
CA TYR A 219 1.27 -8.07 5.24
C TYR A 219 0.80 -6.64 4.94
N VAL A 220 0.50 -5.89 6.00
CA VAL A 220 0.14 -4.47 5.93
C VAL A 220 1.20 -3.69 6.71
N PRO A 221 1.93 -2.75 6.08
CA PRO A 221 2.95 -1.96 6.76
C PRO A 221 2.37 -1.13 7.93
N GLY A 222 2.98 -1.26 9.11
CA GLY A 222 2.79 -0.38 10.26
C GLY A 222 4.12 0.27 10.63
N GLY A 223 4.15 1.58 10.93
CA GLY A 223 5.39 2.24 11.34
C GLY A 223 5.40 3.76 11.19
N THR A 224 5.71 4.27 9.99
CA THR A 224 6.03 5.69 9.77
C THR A 224 4.81 6.62 9.73
N ALA A 225 3.61 6.08 9.51
CA ALA A 225 2.36 6.87 9.40
C ALA A 225 1.23 6.40 10.32
N VAL A 226 1.55 5.71 11.42
CA VAL A 226 0.56 5.32 12.43
C VAL A 226 1.07 5.74 13.81
N LEU A 227 0.34 6.64 14.46
CA LEU A 227 0.69 7.28 15.73
C LEU A 227 0.95 6.23 16.83
N PRO A 228 1.86 6.48 17.81
CA PRO A 228 2.19 5.49 18.85
C PRO A 228 1.01 5.06 19.72
N SER A 229 -0.01 5.91 19.90
CA SER A 229 -1.27 5.54 20.57
C SER A 229 -2.13 4.58 19.73
N THR A 230 -1.92 4.57 18.41
CA THR A 230 -2.57 3.75 17.37
C THR A 230 -1.74 2.48 17.03
N ALA A 231 -0.56 2.31 17.63
CA ALA A 231 0.22 1.07 17.55
C ALA A 231 -0.19 0.04 18.62
N LEU A 232 -0.79 0.50 19.74
CA LEU A 232 -1.27 -0.34 20.84
C LEU A 232 -2.69 -0.89 20.62
N MET A 233 -3.49 -0.19 19.81
CA MET A 233 -4.79 -0.61 19.31
C MET A 233 -4.64 -0.62 17.79
N LEU A 234 -4.81 -1.78 17.13
CA LEU A 234 -4.86 -1.85 15.66
C LEU A 234 -5.61 -0.62 15.12
N ALA A 235 -5.01 0.12 14.18
CA ALA A 235 -5.67 1.28 13.58
C ALA A 235 -7.11 0.91 13.24
N VAL A 236 -8.07 1.71 13.71
CA VAL A 236 -9.50 1.37 13.67
C VAL A 236 -9.93 1.11 12.23
N GLU A 237 -9.37 1.87 11.31
CA GLU A 237 -9.51 1.76 9.86
C GLU A 237 -9.03 0.39 9.35
N VAL A 238 -7.89 -0.11 9.84
CA VAL A 238 -7.33 -1.41 9.45
C VAL A 238 -8.21 -2.53 9.98
N LEU A 239 -8.68 -2.44 11.23
CA LEU A 239 -9.61 -3.42 11.79
C LEU A 239 -10.96 -3.41 11.05
N TYR A 240 -11.47 -2.23 10.70
CA TYR A 240 -12.68 -2.05 9.91
C TYR A 240 -12.57 -2.74 8.55
N CYS A 241 -11.51 -2.42 7.80
CA CYS A 241 -11.24 -3.03 6.50
C CYS A 241 -11.05 -4.55 6.61
N ALA A 242 -10.32 -5.03 7.64
CA ALA A 242 -10.10 -6.45 7.87
C ALA A 242 -11.42 -7.20 8.13
N LYS A 243 -12.32 -6.65 8.94
CA LYS A 243 -13.66 -7.23 9.18
C LYS A 243 -14.51 -7.23 7.91
N ARG A 244 -14.59 -6.10 7.21
CA ARG A 244 -15.39 -5.96 5.97
C ARG A 244 -14.90 -6.90 4.85
N ALA A 245 -13.59 -7.14 4.78
CA ALA A 245 -12.98 -8.07 3.83
C ALA A 245 -13.05 -9.55 4.27
N GLY A 246 -13.49 -9.85 5.50
CA GLY A 246 -13.60 -11.22 6.01
C GLY A 246 -12.28 -11.86 6.45
N VAL A 247 -11.31 -11.06 6.90
CA VAL A 247 -10.06 -11.56 7.48
C VAL A 247 -10.37 -12.39 8.73
N THR A 248 -9.69 -13.51 8.91
CA THR A 248 -9.94 -14.45 10.02
C THR A 248 -9.06 -14.18 11.24
N HIS A 249 -7.78 -13.87 11.02
CA HIS A 249 -6.79 -13.68 12.08
C HIS A 249 -5.98 -12.39 11.82
N ILE A 250 -5.66 -11.66 12.89
CA ILE A 250 -4.75 -10.51 12.84
C ILE A 250 -3.50 -10.85 13.66
N LEU A 251 -2.34 -10.83 12.99
CA LEU A 251 -1.02 -10.94 13.61
C LEU A 251 -0.50 -9.54 13.97
N LYS A 252 -0.39 -9.26 15.26
CA LYS A 252 0.33 -8.12 15.82
C LYS A 252 1.78 -8.52 16.04
N ALA A 253 2.64 -8.17 15.10
CA ALA A 253 4.07 -8.43 15.19
C ALA A 253 4.86 -7.22 14.70
N GLY A 254 5.90 -6.89 15.46
CA GLY A 254 6.88 -5.87 15.12
C GLY A 254 8.13 -6.44 14.48
N GLY A 255 8.78 -5.62 13.65
CA GLY A 255 9.79 -6.10 12.72
C GLY A 255 9.14 -6.88 11.58
N ALA A 256 9.09 -6.25 10.41
CA ALA A 256 8.28 -6.74 9.32
C ALA A 256 8.69 -8.14 8.81
N GLN A 257 9.98 -8.44 8.78
CA GLN A 257 10.54 -9.77 8.50
C GLN A 257 10.14 -10.87 9.50
N VAL A 258 9.81 -10.51 10.75
CA VAL A 258 9.36 -11.42 11.81
C VAL A 258 7.94 -11.87 11.53
N ALA A 259 7.08 -10.93 11.11
CA ALA A 259 5.71 -11.23 10.70
C ALA A 259 5.67 -12.16 9.48
N ILE A 260 6.51 -11.90 8.46
CA ILE A 260 6.62 -12.78 7.28
C ILE A 260 7.08 -14.18 7.69
N SER A 261 8.09 -14.31 8.56
CA SER A 261 8.57 -15.61 9.03
C SER A 261 7.51 -16.37 9.83
N ALA A 262 6.79 -15.68 10.72
CA ALA A 262 5.71 -16.28 11.51
C ALA A 262 4.58 -16.84 10.63
N MET A 263 4.17 -16.11 9.59
CA MET A 263 3.16 -16.59 8.63
C MET A 263 3.68 -17.77 7.79
N ALA A 264 4.95 -17.72 7.36
CA ALA A 264 5.53 -18.74 6.49
C ALA A 264 5.71 -20.10 7.18
N TRP A 265 6.28 -20.10 8.39
CA TRP A 265 6.51 -21.33 9.16
C TRP A 265 5.28 -21.76 9.96
N GLY A 266 4.43 -20.81 10.32
CA GLY A 266 3.47 -20.98 11.40
C GLY A 266 4.17 -20.96 12.77
N THR A 267 3.43 -20.59 13.80
CA THR A 267 3.90 -20.63 15.19
C THR A 267 2.86 -21.30 16.07
N ALA A 268 3.05 -21.29 17.39
CA ALA A 268 2.07 -21.87 18.32
C ALA A 268 0.70 -21.15 18.22
N SER A 269 0.70 -19.85 17.94
CA SER A 269 -0.52 -19.04 17.77
C SER A 269 -0.79 -18.60 16.33
N CYS A 270 0.22 -18.44 15.48
CA CYS A 270 0.05 -17.97 14.10
C CYS A 270 -0.17 -19.15 13.14
N PRO A 271 -1.30 -19.20 12.41
CA PRO A 271 -1.52 -20.21 11.40
C PRO A 271 -0.47 -20.12 10.28
N LYS A 272 0.03 -21.27 9.85
CA LYS A 272 0.87 -21.36 8.64
C LYS A 272 0.04 -20.99 7.40
N VAL A 273 0.62 -20.19 6.51
CA VAL A 273 0.02 -19.87 5.21
C VAL A 273 0.76 -20.53 4.05
N GLU A 274 0.11 -20.61 2.89
CA GLU A 274 0.68 -21.17 1.66
C GLU A 274 1.17 -20.08 0.70
N LYS A 275 0.65 -18.86 0.83
CA LYS A 275 1.10 -17.70 0.05
C LYS A 275 1.07 -16.42 0.88
N ILE A 276 2.13 -15.62 0.80
CA ILE A 276 2.26 -14.32 1.50
C ILE A 276 2.19 -13.17 0.50
N PHE A 277 1.39 -12.16 0.83
CA PHE A 277 1.13 -10.99 0.01
C PHE A 277 1.49 -9.70 0.74
N GLY A 278 1.65 -8.64 -0.04
CA GLY A 278 1.67 -7.28 0.45
C GLY A 278 3.00 -6.57 0.23
N PRO A 279 2.97 -5.24 0.10
CA PRO A 279 4.16 -4.42 -0.08
C PRO A 279 4.89 -4.25 1.25
N GLY A 280 6.16 -3.84 1.19
CA GLY A 280 6.85 -3.48 2.40
C GLY A 280 8.23 -2.91 2.12
N ASN A 281 8.91 -2.52 3.21
CA ASN A 281 10.28 -2.07 3.08
C ASN A 281 11.20 -3.19 2.55
N GLN A 282 12.44 -2.83 2.24
CA GLN A 282 13.43 -3.75 1.71
C GLN A 282 13.66 -5.03 2.56
N TYR A 283 13.45 -4.96 3.88
CA TYR A 283 13.58 -6.12 4.78
C TYR A 283 12.38 -7.10 4.65
N VAL A 284 11.16 -6.57 4.46
CA VAL A 284 9.97 -7.39 4.14
C VAL A 284 10.16 -8.13 2.84
N THR A 285 10.54 -7.38 1.80
CA THR A 285 10.76 -7.94 0.48
C THR A 285 11.84 -9.00 0.51
N ALA A 286 12.94 -8.75 1.23
CA ALA A 286 13.98 -9.74 1.42
C ALA A 286 13.49 -11.00 2.15
N ALA A 287 12.71 -10.85 3.24
CA ALA A 287 12.14 -11.98 3.96
C ALA A 287 11.23 -12.84 3.07
N LYS A 288 10.36 -12.21 2.29
CA LYS A 288 9.50 -12.87 1.28
C LYS A 288 10.34 -13.65 0.27
N MET A 289 11.40 -13.03 -0.25
CA MET A 289 12.29 -13.66 -1.24
C MET A 289 13.14 -14.82 -0.68
N ILE A 290 13.50 -14.77 0.60
CA ILE A 290 14.17 -15.89 1.29
C ILE A 290 13.20 -17.05 1.49
N LEU A 291 12.03 -16.76 2.03
CA LEU A 291 11.07 -17.77 2.47
C LEU A 291 10.46 -18.56 1.30
N GLN A 292 10.27 -17.94 0.13
CA GLN A 292 9.83 -18.67 -1.06
C GLN A 292 10.81 -19.79 -1.50
N ASN A 293 12.09 -19.70 -1.12
CA ASN A 293 13.14 -20.68 -1.42
C ASN A 293 13.41 -21.62 -0.23
N SER A 294 12.60 -21.56 0.82
CA SER A 294 12.81 -22.32 2.05
C SER A 294 11.92 -23.56 2.13
N GLU A 295 12.24 -24.45 3.07
CA GLU A 295 11.41 -25.62 3.43
C GLU A 295 10.05 -25.25 4.05
N ALA A 296 9.74 -23.95 4.18
CA ALA A 296 8.42 -23.50 4.62
C ALA A 296 7.32 -23.82 3.60
N MET A 297 7.66 -24.15 2.35
CA MET A 297 6.71 -24.45 1.28
C MET A 297 5.67 -23.32 1.15
N VAL A 298 6.16 -22.09 1.01
CA VAL A 298 5.35 -20.88 0.90
C VAL A 298 5.68 -20.20 -0.41
N SER A 299 4.68 -19.62 -1.07
CA SER A 299 4.87 -18.75 -2.23
C SER A 299 4.68 -17.29 -1.84
N ILE A 300 5.08 -16.38 -2.71
CA ILE A 300 4.81 -14.95 -2.55
C ILE A 300 4.07 -14.43 -3.79
N ASP A 301 3.45 -13.27 -3.68
CA ASP A 301 2.94 -12.52 -4.83
C ASP A 301 4.08 -12.06 -5.74
N MET A 302 4.94 -11.17 -5.24
CA MET A 302 6.03 -10.55 -5.98
C MET A 302 7.01 -9.84 -5.03
N PRO A 303 8.22 -9.50 -5.51
CA PRO A 303 9.06 -8.52 -4.85
C PRO A 303 8.45 -7.12 -5.01
N ALA A 304 7.97 -6.54 -3.91
CA ALA A 304 7.36 -5.21 -3.86
C ALA A 304 8.12 -4.34 -2.85
N GLY A 305 9.10 -3.59 -3.37
CA GLY A 305 9.98 -2.68 -2.62
C GLY A 305 9.41 -1.26 -2.47
N PRO A 306 10.27 -0.24 -2.26
CA PRO A 306 9.92 1.18 -2.27
C PRO A 306 9.18 1.55 -3.55
N SER A 307 8.23 2.45 -3.38
CA SER A 307 7.31 2.83 -4.42
C SER A 307 7.97 3.69 -5.51
N GLU A 308 7.50 3.55 -6.74
CA GLU A 308 8.02 4.22 -7.92
C GLU A 308 6.89 4.85 -8.75
N VAL A 309 7.17 6.00 -9.37
CA VAL A 309 6.27 6.60 -10.38
C VAL A 309 7.09 7.16 -11.54
N LEU A 310 6.62 6.90 -12.76
CA LEU A 310 7.12 7.52 -13.97
C LEU A 310 6.00 8.34 -14.62
N VAL A 311 6.23 9.65 -14.77
CA VAL A 311 5.28 10.58 -15.39
C VAL A 311 5.79 10.94 -16.79
N ILE A 312 4.98 10.68 -17.82
CA ILE A 312 5.21 11.19 -19.18
C ILE A 312 4.36 12.43 -19.36
N ALA A 313 4.98 13.56 -19.69
CA ALA A 313 4.31 14.84 -19.85
C ALA A 313 4.65 15.52 -21.18
N ASP A 314 3.62 16.11 -21.82
CA ASP A 314 3.76 16.94 -23.02
C ASP A 314 3.49 18.42 -22.70
N LYS A 315 3.52 19.28 -23.73
CA LYS A 315 3.30 20.74 -23.60
C LYS A 315 1.92 21.16 -23.06
N GLN A 316 0.94 20.26 -23.03
CA GLN A 316 -0.42 20.54 -22.54
C GLN A 316 -0.59 20.15 -21.07
N ALA A 317 0.34 19.38 -20.52
CA ALA A 317 0.32 18.98 -19.13
C ALA A 317 0.54 20.19 -18.21
N ASN A 318 -0.27 20.27 -17.16
CA ASN A 318 -0.17 21.35 -16.18
C ASN A 318 1.05 21.11 -15.26
N PRO A 319 2.02 22.05 -15.18
CA PRO A 319 3.18 21.94 -14.29
C PRO A 319 2.82 21.66 -12.82
N VAL A 320 1.68 22.20 -12.36
CA VAL A 320 1.20 22.01 -10.99
C VAL A 320 0.80 20.56 -10.72
N HIS A 321 0.16 19.91 -11.69
CA HIS A 321 -0.29 18.53 -11.55
C HIS A 321 0.88 17.55 -11.67
N ILE A 322 1.81 17.80 -12.60
CA ILE A 322 3.04 17.00 -12.72
C ILE A 322 3.83 17.04 -11.42
N ALA A 323 3.99 18.23 -10.82
CA ALA A 323 4.68 18.39 -9.55
C ALA A 323 3.98 17.63 -8.42
N SER A 324 2.64 17.68 -8.36
CA SER A 324 1.89 16.96 -7.33
C SER A 324 2.00 15.44 -7.48
N ASP A 325 1.94 14.93 -8.71
CA ASP A 325 2.04 13.49 -8.99
C ASP A 325 3.45 12.95 -8.67
N LEU A 326 4.50 13.72 -8.95
CA LEU A 326 5.86 13.33 -8.56
C LEU A 326 6.03 13.35 -7.03
N LEU A 327 5.42 14.31 -6.35
CA LEU A 327 5.55 14.45 -4.90
C LEU A 327 4.69 13.45 -4.12
N SER A 328 3.54 13.02 -4.66
CA SER A 328 2.67 12.03 -4.01
C SER A 328 3.42 10.73 -3.75
N GLN A 329 4.22 10.27 -4.70
CA GLN A 329 5.03 9.08 -4.50
C GLN A 329 6.30 9.37 -3.68
N ALA A 330 6.94 10.52 -3.90
CA ALA A 330 8.19 10.86 -3.20
C ALA A 330 8.03 10.89 -1.66
N GLU A 331 6.84 11.22 -1.14
CA GLU A 331 6.61 11.26 0.31
C GLU A 331 6.48 9.89 0.99
N HIS A 332 6.27 8.80 0.23
CA HIS A 332 6.14 7.45 0.77
C HIS A 332 7.37 7.04 1.59
N GLY A 333 8.56 7.41 1.14
CA GLY A 333 9.80 7.18 1.89
C GLY A 333 11.05 7.65 1.15
N PRO A 334 12.19 7.72 1.86
CA PRO A 334 13.46 8.19 1.30
C PRO A 334 14.05 7.25 0.23
N ASP A 335 13.59 6.00 0.19
CA ASP A 335 14.03 4.98 -0.77
C ASP A 335 13.20 4.99 -2.07
N SER A 336 12.16 5.83 -2.16
CA SER A 336 11.30 5.96 -3.34
C SER A 336 12.05 6.63 -4.49
N GLN A 337 11.66 6.33 -5.73
CA GLN A 337 12.26 6.94 -6.91
C GLN A 337 11.17 7.44 -7.85
N VAL A 338 11.28 8.71 -8.26
CA VAL A 338 10.36 9.32 -9.22
C VAL A 338 11.10 9.71 -10.50
N VAL A 339 10.42 9.55 -11.64
CA VAL A 339 11.00 9.80 -12.96
C VAL A 339 10.04 10.67 -13.76
N LEU A 340 10.52 11.80 -14.25
CA LEU A 340 9.78 12.64 -15.19
C LEU A 340 10.32 12.42 -16.60
N VAL A 341 9.47 12.12 -17.57
CA VAL A 341 9.82 12.02 -18.98
C VAL A 341 9.08 13.10 -19.75
N ILE A 342 9.83 14.06 -20.28
CA ILE A 342 9.29 15.13 -21.12
C ILE A 342 9.26 14.63 -22.56
N ALA A 343 8.08 14.61 -23.16
CA ALA A 343 7.87 14.17 -24.53
C ALA A 343 7.72 15.37 -25.48
N GLY A 344 8.70 15.55 -26.37
CA GLY A 344 8.69 16.63 -27.35
C GLY A 344 9.14 17.98 -26.80
N GLU A 345 8.76 19.05 -27.51
CA GLU A 345 9.17 20.42 -27.20
C GLU A 345 8.02 21.25 -26.60
N GLY A 346 8.36 22.29 -25.85
CA GLY A 346 7.40 23.28 -25.35
C GLY A 346 6.90 23.06 -23.91
N VAL A 347 7.46 22.08 -23.19
CA VAL A 347 7.20 21.91 -21.75
C VAL A 347 8.02 22.92 -20.94
N ASP A 348 7.37 23.66 -20.03
CA ASP A 348 8.06 24.60 -19.13
C ASP A 348 8.56 23.89 -17.87
N ILE A 349 9.84 23.54 -17.91
CA ILE A 349 10.52 22.77 -16.86
C ILE A 349 10.83 23.64 -15.66
N ARG A 350 11.09 24.93 -15.90
CA ARG A 350 11.36 25.85 -14.80
C ARG A 350 10.11 25.98 -13.95
N ALA A 351 8.94 26.08 -14.58
CA ALA A 351 7.67 26.05 -13.87
C ALA A 351 7.46 24.75 -13.07
N ILE A 352 7.81 23.59 -13.63
CA ILE A 352 7.71 22.29 -12.92
C ILE A 352 8.67 22.26 -11.73
N GLU A 353 9.94 22.63 -11.91
CA GLU A 353 10.95 22.65 -10.84
C GLU A 353 10.59 23.65 -9.72
N GLU A 354 10.07 24.82 -10.08
CA GLU A 354 9.57 25.82 -9.12
C GLU A 354 8.41 25.27 -8.29
N GLU A 355 7.47 24.59 -8.93
CA GLU A 355 6.29 24.07 -8.26
C GLU A 355 6.62 22.83 -7.41
N ILE A 356 7.55 21.96 -7.84
CA ILE A 356 8.11 20.88 -6.99
C ILE A 356 8.73 21.47 -5.73
N ASN A 357 9.56 22.52 -5.86
CA ASN A 357 10.18 23.18 -4.71
C ASN A 357 9.14 23.77 -3.75
N LYS A 358 8.15 24.47 -4.31
CA LYS A 358 7.11 25.14 -3.53
C LYS A 358 6.21 24.14 -2.81
N GLN A 359 5.72 23.11 -3.51
CA GLN A 359 4.85 22.09 -2.92
C GLN A 359 5.61 21.24 -1.91
N CYS A 360 6.83 20.79 -2.21
CA CYS A 360 7.63 19.98 -1.30
C CYS A 360 7.89 20.70 0.03
N ASN A 361 8.16 22.01 0.02
CA ASN A 361 8.39 22.77 1.25
C ASN A 361 7.16 22.90 2.16
N ASN A 362 5.96 22.74 1.60
CA ASN A 362 4.68 22.77 2.32
C ASN A 362 4.21 21.40 2.81
N LEU A 363 4.88 20.31 2.42
CA LEU A 363 4.53 18.96 2.86
C LEU A 363 4.99 18.70 4.30
N PRO A 364 4.17 18.05 5.14
CA PRO A 364 4.60 17.56 6.46
C PRO A 364 5.78 16.60 6.37
N ARG A 365 5.84 15.79 5.30
CA ARG A 365 6.86 14.76 5.05
C ARG A 365 7.98 15.22 4.10
N ARG A 366 8.23 16.54 4.01
CA ARG A 366 9.21 17.13 3.08
C ARG A 366 10.63 16.54 3.13
N GLU A 367 11.09 16.08 4.29
CA GLU A 367 12.43 15.49 4.42
C GLU A 367 12.55 14.13 3.72
N TYR A 368 11.45 13.37 3.64
CA TYR A 368 11.41 12.09 2.92
C TYR A 368 11.33 12.36 1.42
N ALA A 369 10.42 13.25 1.01
CA ALA A 369 10.27 13.65 -0.38
C ALA A 369 11.57 14.22 -0.95
N SER A 370 12.26 15.10 -0.21
CA SER A 370 13.56 15.65 -0.65
C SER A 370 14.61 14.57 -0.88
N LYS A 371 14.69 13.55 -0.01
CA LYS A 371 15.66 12.44 -0.16
C LYS A 371 15.32 11.54 -1.34
N ALA A 372 14.04 11.29 -1.60
CA ALA A 372 13.61 10.57 -2.80
C ALA A 372 14.01 11.34 -4.07
N LEU A 373 13.84 12.68 -4.05
CA LEU A 373 14.19 13.55 -5.18
C LEU A 373 15.69 13.56 -5.51
N ASP A 374 16.59 13.35 -4.53
CA ASP A 374 18.05 13.29 -4.75
C ASP A 374 18.48 12.16 -5.70
N HIS A 375 17.70 11.08 -5.75
CA HIS A 375 17.92 9.89 -6.59
C HIS A 375 16.96 9.84 -7.79
N SER A 376 16.12 10.85 -7.92
CA SER A 376 15.12 11.01 -8.98
C SER A 376 15.67 11.86 -10.13
N PHE A 377 15.05 11.74 -11.30
CA PHE A 377 15.58 12.38 -12.49
C PHE A 377 14.51 12.69 -13.54
N THR A 378 14.81 13.70 -14.35
CA THR A 378 14.07 14.10 -15.55
C THR A 378 14.80 13.63 -16.80
N VAL A 379 14.04 13.09 -17.75
CA VAL A 379 14.52 12.60 -19.04
C VAL A 379 13.82 13.35 -20.15
N PHE A 380 14.59 13.82 -21.12
CA PHE A 380 14.06 14.44 -22.34
C PHE A 380 14.04 13.43 -23.48
N ALA A 381 12.84 13.17 -23.98
CA ALA A 381 12.58 12.39 -25.16
C ALA A 381 12.13 13.31 -26.30
N ARG A 382 12.59 13.01 -27.52
CA ARG A 382 12.28 13.78 -28.74
C ARG A 382 10.79 13.74 -29.09
N ASP A 383 10.12 12.64 -28.78
CA ASP A 383 8.72 12.35 -29.12
C ASP A 383 8.12 11.33 -28.12
N MET A 384 6.82 11.10 -28.24
CA MET A 384 6.09 10.14 -27.40
C MET A 384 6.56 8.69 -27.57
N VAL A 385 7.02 8.31 -28.77
CA VAL A 385 7.49 6.95 -29.04
C VAL A 385 8.77 6.67 -28.27
N GLU A 386 9.71 7.62 -28.28
CA GLU A 386 10.94 7.55 -27.51
C GLU A 386 10.68 7.60 -25.99
N ALA A 387 9.71 8.40 -25.55
CA ALA A 387 9.29 8.47 -24.15
C ALA A 387 8.73 7.12 -23.64
N ILE A 388 7.81 6.51 -24.38
CA ILE A 388 7.23 5.20 -24.04
C ILE A 388 8.29 4.10 -24.14
N SER A 389 9.17 4.15 -25.13
CA SER A 389 10.28 3.20 -25.24
C SER A 389 11.21 3.25 -24.02
N PHE A 390 11.51 4.44 -23.52
CA PHE A 390 12.25 4.60 -22.27
C PHE A 390 11.47 4.10 -21.05
N SER A 391 10.16 4.40 -20.99
CA SER A 391 9.29 3.88 -19.92
C SER A 391 9.27 2.35 -19.89
N ASN A 392 9.09 1.69 -21.04
CA ASN A 392 9.13 0.23 -21.16
C ASN A 392 10.49 -0.34 -20.74
N LEU A 393 11.59 0.36 -21.04
CA LEU A 393 12.93 -0.04 -20.59
C LEU A 393 13.09 0.09 -19.06
N TYR A 394 12.59 1.18 -18.48
CA TYR A 394 12.63 1.43 -17.05
C TYR A 394 11.75 0.43 -16.29
N ALA A 395 10.58 0.10 -16.85
CA ALA A 395 9.53 -0.75 -16.28
C ALA A 395 9.06 -0.24 -14.91
N PRO A 396 8.33 0.89 -14.87
CA PRO A 396 7.88 1.50 -13.62
C PRO A 396 6.78 0.68 -12.94
N GLU A 397 6.63 0.90 -11.63
CA GLU A 397 5.46 0.44 -10.87
C GLU A 397 4.20 1.17 -11.33
N HIS A 398 4.22 2.51 -11.26
CA HIS A 398 3.15 3.39 -11.72
C HIS A 398 3.58 4.19 -12.94
N LEU A 399 2.76 4.21 -13.98
CA LEU A 399 2.97 5.01 -15.19
C LEU A 399 1.84 6.02 -15.38
N ILE A 400 2.15 7.30 -15.26
CA ILE A 400 1.19 8.38 -15.54
C ILE A 400 1.49 8.94 -16.93
N ILE A 401 0.50 8.90 -17.83
CA ILE A 401 0.60 9.47 -19.18
C ILE A 401 -0.27 10.72 -19.23
N ASN A 402 0.35 11.86 -18.92
CA ASN A 402 -0.28 13.17 -18.91
C ASN A 402 0.03 13.90 -20.23
N VAL A 403 -0.58 13.44 -21.31
CA VAL A 403 -0.39 13.96 -22.67
C VAL A 403 -1.72 14.06 -23.40
N GLN A 404 -1.77 14.79 -24.51
CA GLN A 404 -2.97 14.83 -25.35
C GLN A 404 -3.28 13.44 -25.94
N ASP A 405 -4.55 13.04 -25.89
CA ASP A 405 -5.05 11.75 -26.38
C ASP A 405 -4.28 10.54 -25.80
N ALA A 406 -4.05 10.53 -24.49
CA ALA A 406 -3.29 9.51 -23.77
C ALA A 406 -3.72 8.06 -24.10
N GLU A 407 -5.01 7.83 -24.33
CA GLU A 407 -5.61 6.53 -24.63
C GLU A 407 -5.08 5.93 -25.94
N LYS A 408 -4.67 6.75 -26.91
CA LYS A 408 -4.11 6.26 -28.19
C LYS A 408 -2.77 5.56 -28.01
N TRP A 409 -2.08 5.81 -26.90
CA TRP A 409 -0.74 5.30 -26.62
C TRP A 409 -0.75 3.98 -25.84
N GLU A 410 -1.92 3.52 -25.39
CA GLU A 410 -2.08 2.28 -24.60
C GLU A 410 -1.43 1.07 -25.29
N GLY A 411 -1.61 0.92 -26.61
CA GLY A 411 -1.06 -0.20 -27.38
C GLY A 411 0.47 -0.25 -27.49
N PHE A 412 1.19 0.79 -27.04
CA PHE A 412 2.66 0.84 -27.03
C PHE A 412 3.25 0.51 -25.66
N ILE A 413 2.43 0.39 -24.62
CA ILE A 413 2.89 0.10 -23.26
C ILE A 413 3.13 -1.41 -23.14
N GLU A 414 4.38 -1.78 -22.87
CA GLU A 414 4.78 -3.17 -22.69
C GLU A 414 5.01 -3.50 -21.21
N ASN A 415 5.65 -2.59 -20.46
CA ASN A 415 6.04 -2.84 -19.07
C ASN A 415 5.62 -1.68 -18.16
N ALA A 416 4.56 -1.88 -17.38
CA ALA A 416 4.14 -1.01 -16.29
C ALA A 416 3.29 -1.83 -15.30
N GLY A 417 3.35 -1.54 -14.00
CA GLY A 417 2.49 -2.20 -13.01
C GLY A 417 1.04 -1.75 -13.12
N SER A 418 0.81 -0.44 -13.06
CA SER A 418 -0.50 0.20 -13.29
C SER A 418 -0.32 1.49 -14.09
N VAL A 419 -1.32 1.84 -14.90
CA VAL A 419 -1.26 2.96 -15.86
C VAL A 419 -2.39 3.94 -15.59
N PHE A 420 -2.05 5.22 -15.57
CA PHE A 420 -2.98 6.33 -15.38
C PHE A 420 -2.97 7.22 -16.63
N LEU A 421 -4.14 7.44 -17.23
CA LEU A 421 -4.26 8.09 -18.53
C LEU A 421 -4.95 9.45 -18.40
N GLY A 422 -4.27 10.50 -18.83
CA GLY A 422 -4.82 11.86 -18.92
C GLY A 422 -4.64 12.71 -17.67
N GLN A 423 -5.18 13.94 -17.72
CA GLN A 423 -4.93 15.01 -16.73
C GLN A 423 -5.67 14.85 -15.40
N TRP A 424 -6.71 14.03 -15.37
CA TRP A 424 -7.64 13.92 -14.23
C TRP A 424 -7.49 12.60 -13.48
N THR A 425 -6.44 11.86 -13.77
CA THR A 425 -6.21 10.51 -13.24
C THR A 425 -4.90 10.49 -12.47
N PRO A 426 -4.83 11.17 -11.30
CA PRO A 426 -3.63 11.13 -10.46
C PRO A 426 -3.45 9.73 -9.88
N GLU A 427 -2.22 9.35 -9.56
CA GLU A 427 -1.90 8.05 -8.96
C GLU A 427 -2.74 7.76 -7.71
N SER A 428 -3.02 8.79 -6.92
CA SER A 428 -3.79 8.70 -5.68
C SER A 428 -5.17 8.05 -5.88
N VAL A 429 -5.85 8.25 -7.02
CA VAL A 429 -7.14 7.54 -7.22
C VAL A 429 -6.95 6.03 -7.37
N GLY A 430 -5.82 5.59 -7.95
CA GLY A 430 -5.43 4.18 -8.00
C GLY A 430 -5.06 3.61 -6.64
N ASP A 431 -4.33 4.39 -5.85
CA ASP A 431 -3.89 4.00 -4.52
C ASP A 431 -5.03 3.79 -3.54
N TYR A 432 -6.13 4.51 -3.71
CA TYR A 432 -7.23 4.51 -2.76
C TYR A 432 -8.51 3.83 -3.24
N ALA A 433 -9.10 4.27 -4.37
CA ALA A 433 -10.53 4.03 -4.58
C ALA A 433 -11.03 3.82 -6.02
N SER A 434 -10.17 3.88 -7.04
CA SER A 434 -10.61 3.65 -8.44
C SER A 434 -11.09 2.21 -8.68
N GLY A 435 -10.52 1.26 -7.92
CA GLY A 435 -10.80 -0.17 -7.99
C GLY A 435 -9.59 -1.02 -8.40
N THR A 436 -8.56 -0.40 -9.01
CA THR A 436 -7.29 -1.08 -9.31
C THR A 436 -6.55 -1.48 -8.04
N ASN A 437 -5.62 -2.42 -8.15
CA ASN A 437 -4.80 -2.86 -7.02
C ASN A 437 -3.48 -2.09 -6.98
N HIS A 438 -3.12 -1.51 -5.83
CA HIS A 438 -1.87 -0.77 -5.65
C HIS A 438 -0.68 -1.65 -5.21
N VAL A 439 -0.89 -2.96 -5.01
CA VAL A 439 0.22 -3.88 -4.70
C VAL A 439 0.84 -4.30 -6.02
N LEU A 440 1.85 -3.54 -6.42
CA LEU A 440 2.45 -3.61 -7.74
C LEU A 440 3.95 -3.96 -7.68
N PRO A 441 4.51 -4.49 -8.79
CA PRO A 441 5.91 -4.88 -8.83
C PRO A 441 6.82 -3.67 -9.06
N THR A 442 7.78 -3.46 -8.16
CA THR A 442 8.78 -2.38 -8.25
C THR A 442 10.13 -2.90 -8.77
N TYR A 443 11.18 -2.07 -8.80
CA TYR A 443 12.54 -2.45 -9.20
C TYR A 443 12.69 -2.95 -10.65
N GLY A 444 11.69 -2.69 -11.50
CA GLY A 444 11.62 -3.23 -12.84
C GLY A 444 11.15 -4.68 -12.92
N TYR A 445 10.56 -5.22 -11.85
CA TYR A 445 9.85 -6.51 -11.89
C TYR A 445 8.54 -6.44 -12.69
N ALA A 446 8.03 -5.24 -13.00
CA ALA A 446 6.92 -5.04 -13.93
C ALA A 446 7.18 -5.63 -15.34
N ARG A 447 8.42 -6.01 -15.67
CA ARG A 447 8.75 -6.74 -16.91
C ARG A 447 8.20 -8.17 -16.96
N MET A 448 7.92 -8.77 -15.82
CA MET A 448 7.50 -10.18 -15.76
C MET A 448 6.44 -10.49 -14.69
N TYR A 449 6.23 -9.59 -13.74
CA TYR A 449 5.18 -9.69 -12.73
C TYR A 449 4.03 -8.75 -13.08
N SER A 450 2.83 -9.18 -12.78
CA SER A 450 1.64 -8.33 -12.74
C SER A 450 1.38 -7.87 -11.31
N GLY A 451 0.58 -6.81 -11.16
CA GLY A 451 -0.02 -6.43 -9.89
C GLY A 451 -0.86 -7.56 -9.26
N VAL A 452 -1.16 -7.44 -7.96
CA VAL A 452 -2.05 -8.39 -7.29
C VAL A 452 -3.44 -8.34 -7.93
N SER A 453 -4.00 -9.50 -8.24
CA SER A 453 -5.30 -9.67 -8.89
C SER A 453 -6.06 -10.84 -8.25
N LEU A 454 -7.27 -11.12 -8.72
CA LEU A 454 -8.03 -12.29 -8.29
C LEU A 454 -7.25 -13.59 -8.52
N ASP A 455 -6.55 -13.70 -9.66
CA ASP A 455 -5.77 -14.88 -10.03
C ASP A 455 -4.62 -15.15 -9.07
N SER A 456 -4.10 -14.11 -8.40
CA SER A 456 -3.02 -14.26 -7.44
C SER A 456 -3.43 -15.13 -6.24
N PHE A 457 -4.73 -15.23 -5.93
CA PHE A 457 -5.31 -16.04 -4.85
C PHE A 457 -5.83 -17.41 -5.31
N LEU A 458 -5.67 -17.75 -6.59
CA LEU A 458 -6.22 -18.94 -7.20
C LEU A 458 -5.13 -19.89 -7.71
N LYS A 459 -5.52 -21.15 -7.87
CA LYS A 459 -4.80 -22.20 -8.60
C LYS A 459 -5.69 -22.68 -9.73
N TYR A 460 -5.13 -22.84 -10.91
CA TYR A 460 -5.83 -23.37 -12.06
C TYR A 460 -5.49 -24.84 -12.27
N ILE A 461 -6.42 -25.73 -11.92
CA ILE A 461 -6.26 -27.18 -12.05
C ILE A 461 -6.79 -27.63 -13.41
N THR A 462 -5.98 -28.38 -14.15
CA THR A 462 -6.39 -29.01 -15.40
C THR A 462 -7.01 -30.38 -15.12
N PHE A 463 -8.15 -30.64 -15.77
CA PHE A 463 -8.83 -31.92 -15.76
C PHE A 463 -8.87 -32.44 -17.19
N GLN A 464 -8.62 -33.73 -17.36
CA GLN A 464 -8.77 -34.41 -18.63
C GLN A 464 -9.60 -35.66 -18.43
N SER A 465 -10.54 -35.89 -19.35
CA SER A 465 -11.37 -37.09 -19.38
C SER A 465 -11.46 -37.58 -20.81
N LEU A 466 -11.09 -38.84 -21.00
CA LEU A 466 -11.14 -39.51 -22.30
C LEU A 466 -12.21 -40.59 -22.25
N THR A 467 -13.00 -40.64 -23.32
CA THR A 467 -13.86 -41.79 -23.63
C THR A 467 -13.04 -42.91 -24.28
N GLU A 468 -13.61 -44.10 -24.43
CA GLU A 468 -12.99 -45.18 -25.19
C GLU A 468 -12.66 -44.75 -26.64
N GLU A 469 -13.60 -44.08 -27.31
CA GLU A 469 -13.39 -43.51 -28.66
C GLU A 469 -12.22 -42.52 -28.67
N GLY A 470 -12.17 -41.63 -27.67
CA GLY A 470 -11.06 -40.67 -27.54
C GLY A 470 -9.71 -41.34 -27.34
N LEU A 471 -9.65 -42.40 -26.52
CA LEU A 471 -8.42 -43.16 -26.28
C LEU A 471 -7.99 -43.98 -27.51
N MET A 472 -8.93 -44.56 -28.26
CA MET A 472 -8.62 -45.23 -29.53
C MET A 472 -8.02 -44.27 -30.56
N ASN A 473 -8.52 -43.02 -30.59
CA ASN A 473 -8.02 -42.00 -31.51
C ASN A 473 -6.66 -41.45 -31.08
N LEU A 474 -6.46 -41.11 -29.80
CA LEU A 474 -5.24 -40.45 -29.32
C LEU A 474 -4.13 -41.44 -28.90
N GLY A 475 -4.51 -42.62 -28.41
CA GLY A 475 -3.61 -43.60 -27.79
C GLY A 475 -2.44 -44.05 -28.67
N PRO A 476 -2.65 -44.42 -29.95
CA PRO A 476 -1.55 -44.82 -30.84
C PRO A 476 -0.48 -43.74 -31.00
N HIS A 477 -0.89 -42.46 -31.05
CA HIS A 477 0.03 -41.33 -31.13
C HIS A 477 0.85 -41.19 -29.83
N VAL A 478 0.21 -41.31 -28.66
CA VAL A 478 0.90 -41.25 -27.36
C VAL A 478 1.89 -42.40 -27.19
N ALA A 479 1.53 -43.61 -27.61
CA ALA A 479 2.42 -44.78 -27.56
C ALA A 479 3.67 -44.59 -28.43
N THR A 480 3.51 -43.98 -29.61
CA THR A 480 4.62 -43.69 -30.54
C THR A 480 5.55 -42.62 -29.95
N MET A 481 5.01 -41.56 -29.36
CA MET A 481 5.83 -40.53 -28.69
C MET A 481 6.58 -41.12 -27.48
N ALA A 482 5.93 -41.94 -26.66
CA ALA A 482 6.55 -42.60 -25.51
C ALA A 482 7.68 -43.56 -25.92
N GLU A 483 7.58 -44.19 -27.09
CA GLU A 483 8.65 -45.03 -27.64
C GLU A 483 9.87 -44.22 -28.08
N VAL A 484 9.65 -43.06 -28.74
CA VAL A 484 10.73 -42.13 -29.11
C VAL A 484 11.45 -41.60 -27.86
N GLU A 485 10.70 -41.32 -26.79
CA GLU A 485 11.26 -40.86 -25.50
C GLU A 485 11.88 -41.99 -24.64
N GLY A 486 11.75 -43.26 -25.07
CA GLY A 486 12.24 -44.41 -24.29
C GLY A 486 11.47 -44.68 -23.00
N LEU A 487 10.24 -44.16 -22.87
CA LEU A 487 9.39 -44.27 -21.68
C LEU A 487 8.41 -45.45 -21.78
N GLU A 488 8.93 -46.67 -21.67
CA GLU A 488 8.16 -47.91 -21.87
C GLU A 488 6.93 -48.03 -20.95
N ALA A 489 7.03 -47.59 -19.69
CA ALA A 489 5.89 -47.62 -18.77
C ALA A 489 4.73 -46.71 -19.21
N HIS A 490 5.04 -45.54 -19.81
CA HIS A 490 4.03 -44.62 -20.34
C HIS A 490 3.31 -45.24 -21.55
N LYS A 491 4.07 -45.89 -22.45
CA LYS A 491 3.52 -46.66 -23.58
C LYS A 491 2.61 -47.80 -23.11
N ARG A 492 3.03 -48.57 -22.09
CA ARG A 492 2.24 -49.67 -21.52
C ARG A 492 0.93 -49.22 -20.91
N ALA A 493 0.92 -48.07 -20.23
CA ALA A 493 -0.31 -47.52 -19.65
C ALA A 493 -1.41 -47.29 -20.70
N VAL A 494 -1.05 -46.92 -21.92
CA VAL A 494 -1.98 -46.73 -23.04
C VAL A 494 -2.34 -48.06 -23.71
N THR A 495 -1.32 -48.84 -24.08
CA THR A 495 -1.51 -50.07 -24.87
C THR A 495 -2.33 -51.14 -24.16
N LEU A 496 -2.17 -51.31 -22.84
CA LEU A 496 -2.97 -52.27 -22.06
C LEU A 496 -4.47 -51.89 -22.03
N ARG A 497 -4.80 -50.60 -21.96
CA ARG A 497 -6.20 -50.12 -22.04
C ARG A 497 -6.79 -50.32 -23.43
N LEU A 498 -6.00 -50.09 -24.48
CA LEU A 498 -6.43 -50.37 -25.85
C LEU A 498 -6.68 -51.87 -26.08
N GLN A 499 -5.84 -52.74 -25.51
CA GLN A 499 -6.03 -54.19 -25.55
C GLN A 499 -7.32 -54.62 -24.85
N ASP A 500 -7.64 -54.04 -23.69
CA ASP A 500 -8.88 -54.30 -22.97
C ASP A 500 -10.13 -53.86 -23.78
N ILE A 501 -10.10 -52.67 -24.38
CA ILE A 501 -11.16 -52.20 -25.29
C ILE A 501 -11.35 -53.17 -26.47
N GLN A 502 -10.26 -53.65 -27.08
CA GLN A 502 -10.31 -54.63 -28.16
C GLN A 502 -10.89 -55.97 -27.70
N ALA A 503 -10.48 -56.48 -26.53
CA ALA A 503 -10.98 -57.74 -25.99
C ALA A 503 -12.49 -57.68 -25.69
N ASN A 504 -12.98 -56.57 -25.11
CA ASN A 504 -14.38 -56.38 -24.79
C ASN A 504 -15.27 -56.23 -26.05
N GLN A 505 -14.76 -55.60 -27.11
CA GLN A 505 -15.49 -55.52 -28.40
C GLN A 505 -15.62 -56.87 -29.10
N ILE A 506 -14.64 -57.76 -28.94
CA ILE A 506 -14.69 -59.13 -29.49
C ILE A 506 -15.72 -59.96 -28.72
N SER A 507 -15.72 -59.88 -27.39
CA SER A 507 -16.65 -60.60 -26.51
C SER A 507 -18.12 -60.22 -26.72
N GLN A 508 -18.41 -58.96 -27.08
CA GLN A 508 -19.78 -58.50 -27.37
C GLN A 508 -20.30 -58.86 -28.77
N ARG A 509 -19.42 -59.31 -29.68
CA ARG A 509 -19.78 -59.68 -31.07
C ARG A 509 -19.94 -61.20 -31.27
N THR A 510 -19.36 -62.00 -30.38
CA THR A 510 -19.63 -63.44 -30.22
C THR A 510 -20.82 -63.67 -29.31
#